data_AF-A0A8H7QRY4-F1
#
_entry.id   AF-A0A8H7QRY4-F1
#
_cell.length_a   1.000
_cell.length_b   1.000
_cell.length_c   1.000
_cell.angle_alpha   90.00
_cell.angle_beta   90.00
_cell.angle_gamma   90.00
#
_symmetry.space_group_name_H-M   'P 1'
#
loop_
_entity.id
_entity.type
_entity.pdbx_description
1 polymer ?
#
loop_
_entity_poly.entity_id
_entity_poly.type
_entity_poly.pdbx_seq_one_letter_code
_entity_poly.pdbx_strand_id
1 'polypeptide(L)'
;MRIIIQSFLGADVSSDSYSVTPTEWADGSRSDMVYASNKFPPILIEVQYQVNQEFILRLIKYCSNIYMRYKSSPIALVIVTKSFSSALAQNLQTASSRSPSALA
;
A
#
# COMPACT_ATOMS: atom_id res chain seq x y z
N MET A 1 -7.35 -6.23 12.77
CA MET A 1 -7.31 -6.10 11.28
C MET A 1 -7.04 -7.40 10.51
N ARG A 2 -7.03 -8.59 11.14
CA ARG A 2 -6.91 -9.88 10.41
C ARG A 2 -8.00 -10.11 9.35
N ILE A 3 -9.20 -9.56 9.57
CA ILE A 3 -10.33 -9.65 8.64
C ILE A 3 -10.02 -9.02 7.26
N ILE A 4 -9.27 -7.92 7.23
CA ILE A 4 -8.94 -7.21 5.99
C ILE A 4 -8.02 -8.07 5.12
N ILE A 5 -7.05 -8.76 5.71
CA ILE A 5 -6.11 -9.62 4.97
C ILE A 5 -6.84 -10.78 4.29
N GLN A 6 -7.72 -11.48 5.01
CA GLN A 6 -8.48 -12.59 4.42
C GLN A 6 -9.43 -12.11 3.32
N SER A 7 -10.14 -11.00 3.53
CA SER A 7 -11.02 -10.43 2.51
C SER A 7 -10.25 -9.91 1.28
N PHE A 8 -9.02 -9.44 1.46
CA PHE A 8 -8.23 -8.85 0.39
C PHE A 8 -7.40 -9.87 -0.41
N LEU A 9 -6.88 -10.91 0.24
CA LEU A 9 -6.03 -11.92 -0.39
C LEU A 9 -6.78 -13.16 -0.90
N GLY A 10 -8.05 -13.31 -0.53
CA GLY A 10 -8.87 -14.46 -0.89
C GLY A 10 -8.81 -15.59 0.14
N ALA A 11 -9.81 -16.48 0.08
CA ALA A 11 -10.02 -17.54 1.06
C ALA A 11 -8.89 -18.59 1.13
N ASP A 12 -8.04 -18.66 0.11
CA ASP A 12 -6.94 -19.63 0.01
C ASP A 12 -5.68 -19.24 0.82
N VAL A 13 -5.62 -18.01 1.34
CA VAL A 13 -4.50 -17.56 2.17
C VAL A 13 -4.86 -17.71 3.65
N SER A 14 -4.23 -18.68 4.31
CA SER A 14 -4.33 -18.86 5.77
C SER A 14 -3.95 -17.57 6.51
N SER A 15 -4.73 -17.20 7.54
CA SER A 15 -4.47 -16.02 8.37
C SER A 15 -3.13 -16.03 9.10
N ASP A 16 -2.51 -17.20 9.23
CA ASP A 16 -1.21 -17.37 9.89
C ASP A 16 -0.03 -17.28 8.91
N SER A 17 -0.33 -17.07 7.63
CA SER A 17 0.69 -16.86 6.60
C SER A 17 1.39 -15.51 6.70
N TYR A 18 0.83 -14.57 7.48
CA TYR A 18 1.36 -13.23 7.69
C TYR A 18 1.63 -12.96 9.16
N SER A 19 2.75 -12.30 9.43
CA SER A 19 3.08 -11.73 10.73
C SER A 19 2.97 -10.20 10.69
N VAL A 20 2.56 -9.62 11.83
CA VAL A 20 2.65 -8.17 12.04
C VAL A 20 4.12 -7.83 12.24
N THR A 21 4.59 -6.77 11.57
CA THR A 21 6.00 -6.35 11.65
C THR A 21 6.13 -4.94 12.19
N PRO A 22 7.30 -4.56 12.73
CA PRO A 22 7.57 -3.20 13.17
C PRO A 22 7.31 -2.18 12.05
N THR A 23 6.58 -1.12 12.41
CA THR A 23 6.13 -0.09 11.48
C THR A 23 7.04 1.14 11.45
N GLU A 24 8.04 1.18 12.33
CA GLU A 24 9.03 2.24 12.44
C GLU A 24 10.16 2.04 11.41
N TRP A 25 10.54 3.14 10.78
CA TRP A 25 11.55 3.20 9.73
C TRP A 25 12.81 3.92 10.23
N ALA A 26 13.91 3.74 9.51
CA ALA A 26 15.23 4.25 9.93
C ALA A 26 15.31 5.78 10.02
N ASP A 27 14.41 6.49 9.34
CA ASP A 27 14.29 7.95 9.40
C ASP A 27 13.37 8.44 10.53
N GLY A 28 12.93 7.54 11.41
CA GLY A 28 12.00 7.84 12.50
C GLY A 28 10.54 7.98 12.06
N SER A 29 10.24 7.85 10.77
CA SER A 29 8.86 7.82 10.29
C SER A 29 8.19 6.49 10.64
N ARG A 30 6.86 6.50 10.68
CA ARG A 30 6.06 5.34 11.08
C ARG A 30 4.88 5.14 10.14
N SER A 31 4.76 3.93 9.62
CA SER A 31 3.58 3.46 8.89
C SER A 31 2.47 3.05 9.85
N ASP A 32 1.24 2.96 9.37
CA ASP A 32 0.14 2.51 10.23
C ASP A 32 0.27 1.02 10.51
N MET A 33 0.32 0.18 9.46
CA MET A 33 0.42 -1.27 9.60
C MET A 33 1.19 -1.93 8.46
N VAL A 34 2.07 -2.87 8.82
CA VAL A 34 2.81 -3.70 7.85
C VAL A 34 2.68 -5.17 8.22
N TYR A 35 2.30 -5.97 7.23
CA TYR A 35 2.26 -7.42 7.30
C TYR A 35 3.30 -8.01 6.36
N ALA A 36 4.07 -8.97 6.84
CA ALA A 36 5.05 -9.67 6.03
C ALA A 36 4.80 -11.18 6.02
N SER A 37 5.21 -11.81 4.93
CA SER A 37 5.16 -13.26 4.75
C SER A 37 6.43 -13.70 4.04
N ASN A 38 6.86 -14.93 4.29
CA ASN A 38 7.93 -15.56 3.52
C ASN A 38 7.44 -16.13 2.19
N LYS A 39 6.12 -16.29 2.03
CA LYS A 39 5.50 -16.92 0.86
C LYS A 39 4.77 -15.93 -0.04
N PHE A 40 4.31 -14.83 0.53
CA PHE A 40 3.47 -13.85 -0.14
C PHE A 40 4.09 -12.44 -0.08
N PRO A 41 3.73 -11.55 -1.01
CA PRO A 41 4.16 -10.16 -0.98
C PRO A 41 3.82 -9.48 0.36
N PRO A 42 4.70 -8.62 0.90
CA PRO A 42 4.38 -7.79 2.05
C PRO A 42 3.20 -6.86 1.75
N ILE A 43 2.43 -6.53 2.78
CA ILE A 43 1.27 -5.65 2.68
C ILE A 43 1.49 -4.44 3.58
N LEU A 44 1.43 -3.27 2.97
CA LEU A 44 1.35 -1.99 3.68
C LEU A 44 -0.11 -1.56 3.74
N ILE A 45 -0.58 -1.22 4.93
CA ILE A 45 -1.91 -0.61 5.11
C ILE A 45 -1.73 0.77 5.71
N GLU A 46 -2.32 1.76 5.07
CA GLU A 46 -2.36 3.15 5.52
C GLU A 46 -3.82 3.63 5.60
N VAL A 47 -4.20 4.23 6.71
CA VAL A 47 -5.52 4.82 6.92
C VAL A 47 -5.35 6.33 6.94
N GLN A 48 -5.91 7.01 5.96
CA GLN A 48 -5.76 8.46 5.83
C GLN A 48 -7.10 9.16 5.71
N TYR A 49 -7.20 10.29 6.42
CA TYR A 49 -8.36 11.16 6.32
C TYR A 49 -8.45 11.81 4.93
N GLN A 50 -7.34 12.34 4.45
CA GLN A 50 -7.24 12.96 3.14
C GLN A 50 -5.97 12.51 2.43
N VAL A 51 -6.11 12.10 1.17
CA VAL A 51 -4.96 11.74 0.32
C VAL A 51 -4.52 12.99 -0.44
N ASN A 52 -3.32 13.47 -0.11
CA ASN A 52 -2.65 14.58 -0.78
C ASN A 52 -1.30 14.13 -1.36
N GLN A 53 -0.58 15.01 -2.04
CA GLN A 53 0.70 14.68 -2.67
C GLN A 53 1.76 14.26 -1.64
N GLU A 54 1.82 14.92 -0.48
CA GLU A 54 2.75 14.57 0.59
C GLU A 54 2.53 13.14 1.09
N PHE A 55 1.27 12.73 1.25
CA PHE A 55 0.92 11.36 1.59
C PHE A 55 1.37 10.37 0.51
N ILE A 56 1.16 10.67 -0.77
CA ILE A 56 1.60 9.76 -1.85
C ILE A 56 3.12 9.59 -1.85
N LEU A 57 3.88 10.67 -1.65
CA LEU A 57 5.34 10.60 -1.55
C LEU A 57 5.78 9.76 -0.34
N ARG A 58 5.10 9.93 0.80
CA ARG A 58 5.33 9.11 1.99
C ARG A 58 4.99 7.63 1.78
N LEU A 59 3.88 7.35 1.09
CA LEU A 59 3.46 5.99 0.74
C LEU A 59 4.50 5.30 -0.16
N ILE A 60 5.00 6.00 -1.19
CA ILE A 60 6.07 5.48 -2.07
C ILE A 60 7.32 5.17 -1.24
N LYS A 61 7.72 6.09 -0.34
CA LYS A 61 8.87 5.88 0.55
C LYS A 61 8.69 4.64 1.43
N TYR A 62 7.51 4.44 2.01
CA TYR A 62 7.22 3.26 2.83
C TYR A 62 7.28 1.97 2.00
N CYS A 63 6.70 1.97 0.79
CA CYS A 63 6.81 0.84 -0.12
C CYS A 63 8.28 0.53 -0.48
N SER A 64 9.10 1.55 -0.74
CA SER A 64 10.54 1.37 -0.98
C SER A 64 11.25 0.79 0.23
N ASN A 65 10.96 1.27 1.44
CA ASN A 65 11.54 0.72 2.67
C ASN A 65 11.17 -0.75 2.88
N ILE A 66 9.93 -1.12 2.62
CA ILE A 66 9.45 -2.51 2.69
C ILE A 66 10.16 -3.37 1.65
N TYR A 67 10.24 -2.91 0.40
CA TYR A 67 11.00 -3.63 -0.63
C TYR A 67 12.46 -3.84 -0.23
N MET A 68 13.11 -2.81 0.31
CA MET A 68 14.51 -2.92 0.75
C MET A 68 14.69 -3.92 1.90
N ARG A 69 13.71 -4.02 2.81
CA ARG A 69 13.72 -4.93 3.96
C ARG A 69 13.41 -6.38 3.59
N TYR A 70 12.40 -6.62 2.76
CA TYR A 70 11.90 -7.97 2.46
C TYR A 70 12.29 -8.49 1.06
N LYS A 71 12.92 -7.66 0.23
CA LYS A 71 13.31 -7.99 -1.16
C LYS A 71 12.13 -8.47 -2.03
N SER A 72 10.94 -8.00 -1.72
CA SER A 72 9.69 -8.34 -2.41
C SER A 72 8.82 -7.10 -2.59
N SER A 73 8.17 -6.97 -3.74
CA SER A 73 7.36 -5.79 -4.08
C SER A 73 6.11 -5.75 -3.20
N PRO A 74 5.88 -4.69 -2.41
CA PRO A 74 4.74 -4.66 -1.50
C PRO A 74 3.43 -4.34 -2.22
N ILE A 75 2.33 -4.81 -1.65
CA ILE A 75 0.98 -4.36 -2.00
C ILE A 75 0.58 -3.27 -1.01
N ALA A 76 0.24 -2.09 -1.52
CA ALA A 76 -0.22 -0.96 -0.71
C ALA A 76 -1.75 -0.87 -0.74
N LEU A 77 -2.38 -0.99 0.43
CA LEU A 77 -3.80 -0.75 0.65
C LEU A 77 -3.98 0.57 1.40
N VAL A 78 -4.61 1.54 0.75
CA VAL A 78 -4.91 2.85 1.37
C VAL A 78 -6.41 2.95 1.62
N ILE A 79 -6.78 3.12 2.88
CA ILE A 79 -8.17 3.34 3.30
C ILE A 79 -8.36 4.83 3.51
N VAL A 80 -9.17 5.45 2.65
CA VAL A 80 -9.45 6.89 2.69
C VAL A 80 -10.78 7.14 3.38
N THR A 81 -10.77 7.88 4.49
CA THR A 81 -11.98 8.05 5.32
C THR A 81 -12.81 9.30 5.01
N LYS A 82 -12.28 10.26 4.24
CA LYS A 82 -13.05 11.42 3.76
C LYS A 82 -12.95 11.66 2.26
N SER A 83 -11.78 12.04 1.75
CA SER A 83 -11.66 12.43 0.34
C SER A 83 -10.22 12.40 -0.18
N PHE A 84 -10.08 12.37 -1.50
CA PHE A 84 -8.83 12.73 -2.17
C PHE A 84 -8.75 14.25 -2.32
N SER A 85 -7.55 14.82 -2.40
CA SER A 85 -7.43 16.20 -2.88
C SER A 85 -7.88 16.26 -4.36
N SER A 86 -8.54 17.35 -4.75
CA SER A 86 -9.13 17.48 -6.10
C SER A 86 -8.11 17.32 -7.21
N ALA A 87 -6.91 17.90 -7.05
CA ALA A 87 -5.81 17.77 -8.00
C ALA A 87 -5.30 16.32 -8.13
N LEU A 88 -5.25 15.57 -7.02
CA LEU A 88 -4.79 14.19 -7.05
C LEU A 88 -5.84 13.25 -7.65
N ALA A 89 -7.12 13.48 -7.34
CA ALA A 89 -8.22 12.71 -7.92
C ALA A 89 -8.23 12.80 -9.46
N GLN A 90 -8.02 14.00 -10.00
CA GLN A 90 -7.92 14.23 -11.45
C GLN A 90 -6.74 13.46 -12.07
N ASN A 91 -5.57 13.48 -11.42
CA ASN A 91 -4.38 12.78 -11.93
C ASN A 91 -4.54 11.25 -11.91
N LEU A 92 -5.15 10.68 -10.87
CA LEU A 92 -5.39 9.24 -10.78
C LEU A 92 -6.42 8.76 -11.81
N GLN A 93 -7.47 9.55 -12.07
CA GLN A 93 -8.47 9.23 -13.10
C GLN A 93 -7.85 9.26 -14.50
N THR A 94 -7.02 10.25 -14.79
CA THR A 94 -6.35 10.40 -16.10
C THR A 94 -5.32 9.30 -16.37
N ALA A 95 -4.67 8.77 -15.32
CA ALA A 95 -3.73 7.65 -15.45
C ALA A 95 -4.46 6.32 -15.76
N SER A 96 -5.64 6.10 -15.19
CA SER A 96 -6.45 4.91 -15.45
C SER A 96 -7.04 4.87 -16.87
N SER A 97 -7.22 6.03 -17.53
CA SER A 97 -7.76 6.11 -18.89
C SER A 97 -6.70 5.98 -19.99
N ARG A 98 -5.40 5.98 -19.66
CA ARG A 98 -4.33 5.72 -20.64
C ARG A 98 -4.05 4.21 -20.71
N SER A 99 -4.88 3.47 -21.45
CA SER A 99 -4.44 2.18 -22.00
C SER A 99 -3.38 2.43 -23.09
N PRO A 100 -2.31 1.64 -23.19
CA PRO A 100 -1.36 1.75 -24.29
C PRO A 100 -2.02 1.23 -25.57
N SER A 101 -2.62 2.12 -26.34
CA SER A 101 -3.00 1.86 -27.73
C SER A 101 -2.10 2.68 -28.65
N ALA A 102 -1.52 1.99 -29.64
CA ALA A 102 -0.77 2.48 -30.80
C ALA A 102 0.76 2.63 -30.64
N LEU A 103 1.45 1.49 -30.64
CA LEU A 103 2.67 1.30 -31.45
C LEU A 103 2.49 -0.04 -32.18
N ALA A 104 1.83 0.01 -33.33
CA ALA A 104 1.80 -1.02 -34.36
C ALA A 104 1.90 -0.31 -35.72
#